data_AF-A0A9W6ZEE2-F1
#
_entry.id   AF-A0A9W6ZEE2-F1
#
_cell.length_a   1.000
_cell.length_b   1.000
_cell.length_c   1.000
_cell.angle_alpha   90.00
_cell.angle_beta   90.00
_cell.angle_gamma   90.00
#
_symmetry.space_group_name_H-M   'P 1'
#
loop_
_entity.id
_entity.type
_entity.pdbx_description
1 polymer ?
#
loop_
_entity_poly.entity_id
_entity_poly.type
_entity_poly.pdbx_seq_one_letter_code
_entity_poly.pdbx_strand_id
1 'polypeptide(L)'
;MDPQTLANLSPQQQQMLMQKMQDEVASAQMQDLVQNVTEKCHKKCAGTSGSQLDKREQGCYSMCMDRYTDTMQAVTQALQARNNR
;
A
#
# COMPACT_ATOMS: atom_id res chain seq x y z
N MET A 1 5.86 -10.13 19.03
CA MET A 1 4.75 -10.41 19.98
C MET A 1 5.09 -11.69 20.72
N ASP A 2 4.95 -11.70 22.03
CA ASP A 2 5.28 -12.86 22.84
C ASP A 2 4.18 -13.93 22.69
N PRO A 3 4.49 -15.17 22.25
CA PRO A 3 3.50 -16.23 22.05
C PRO A 3 2.73 -16.58 23.33
N GLN A 4 3.31 -16.36 24.50
CA GLN A 4 2.70 -16.71 25.79
C GLN A 4 1.59 -15.74 26.19
N THR A 5 1.61 -14.49 25.73
CA THR A 5 0.53 -13.54 26.00
C THR A 5 -0.72 -13.83 25.19
N LEU A 6 -0.59 -14.39 23.99
CA LEU A 6 -1.71 -14.78 23.12
C LEU A 6 -2.50 -15.98 23.68
N ALA A 7 -1.81 -16.92 24.33
CA ALA A 7 -2.41 -18.12 24.90
C ALA A 7 -3.22 -17.89 26.19
N ASN A 8 -3.02 -16.74 26.86
CA ASN A 8 -3.68 -16.38 28.12
C ASN A 8 -4.87 -15.43 27.96
N LEU A 9 -5.24 -15.07 26.72
CA LEU A 9 -6.37 -14.19 26.45
C LEU A 9 -7.69 -14.95 26.46
N SER A 10 -8.77 -14.31 26.91
CA SER A 10 -10.11 -14.84 26.69
C SER A 10 -10.43 -14.88 25.18
N PRO A 11 -11.36 -15.74 24.73
CA PRO A 11 -11.75 -15.81 23.31
C PRO A 11 -12.14 -14.44 22.73
N GLN A 12 -12.81 -13.61 23.54
CA GLN A 12 -13.21 -12.25 23.16
C GLN A 12 -12.00 -11.31 23.02
N GLN A 13 -11.03 -11.37 23.93
CA GLN A 13 -9.81 -10.57 23.86
C GLN A 13 -8.93 -10.98 22.67
N GLN A 14 -8.85 -12.28 22.39
CA GLN A 14 -8.12 -12.81 21.24
C GLN A 14 -8.74 -12.32 19.93
N GLN A 15 -10.08 -12.33 19.82
CA GLN A 15 -10.77 -11.84 18.63
C GLN A 15 -10.58 -10.32 18.44
N MET A 16 -10.69 -9.53 19.50
CA MET A 16 -10.41 -8.09 19.44
C MET A 16 -8.97 -7.80 19.05
N LEU A 17 -8.01 -8.58 19.55
CA LEU A 17 -6.60 -8.41 19.20
C LEU A 17 -6.34 -8.77 17.74
N MET A 18 -6.89 -9.88 17.25
CA MET A 18 -6.79 -10.27 15.84
C MET A 18 -7.39 -9.20 14.91
N GLN A 19 -8.50 -8.57 15.32
CA GLN A 19 -9.07 -7.45 14.56
C GLN A 19 -8.11 -6.27 14.51
N LYS A 20 -7.59 -5.84 15.66
CA LYS A 20 -6.61 -4.73 15.72
C LYS A 20 -5.37 -5.02 14.89
N MET A 21 -4.86 -6.25 14.94
CA MET A 21 -3.70 -6.65 14.14
C MET A 21 -3.99 -6.56 12.64
N GLN A 22 -5.18 -7.00 12.19
CA GLN A 22 -5.57 -6.86 10.78
C GLN A 22 -5.64 -5.39 10.37
N ASP A 23 -6.19 -4.54 11.23
CA ASP A 23 -6.29 -3.09 10.97
C ASP A 23 -4.89 -2.44 10.89
N GLU A 24 -3.98 -2.80 11.80
CA GLU A 24 -2.58 -2.33 11.79
C GLU A 24 -1.84 -2.78 10.52
N VAL A 25 -2.02 -4.04 10.12
CA VAL A 25 -1.41 -4.58 8.90
C VAL A 25 -1.95 -3.86 7.65
N ALA A 26 -3.27 -3.64 7.57
CA ALA A 26 -3.88 -2.90 6.48
C ALA A 26 -3.37 -1.46 6.41
N SER A 27 -3.23 -0.79 7.56
CA SER A 27 -2.66 0.56 7.65
C SER A 27 -1.22 0.61 7.15
N ALA A 28 -0.37 -0.34 7.59
CA ALA A 28 1.01 -0.42 7.14
C ALA A 28 1.13 -0.65 5.62
N GLN A 29 0.29 -1.53 5.06
CA GLN A 29 0.24 -1.77 3.61
C GLN A 29 -0.17 -0.52 2.83
N MET A 30 -1.14 0.24 3.34
CA MET A 30 -1.56 1.50 2.72
C MET A 30 -0.44 2.54 2.75
N GLN A 31 0.30 2.65 3.86
CA GLN A 31 1.44 3.56 3.97
C GLN A 31 2.54 3.22 2.97
N ASP A 32 2.89 1.93 2.86
CA ASP A 32 3.89 1.46 1.89
C ASP A 32 3.46 1.76 0.44
N LEU A 33 2.18 1.53 0.12
CA LEU A 33 1.63 1.87 -1.20
C LEU A 33 1.77 3.37 -1.50
N VAL A 34 1.35 4.23 -0.56
CA VAL A 34 1.44 5.69 -0.71
C VAL A 34 2.89 6.12 -0.91
N GLN A 35 3.83 5.57 -0.14
CA GLN A 35 5.25 5.88 -0.26
C GLN A 35 5.81 5.48 -1.63
N ASN A 36 5.53 4.25 -2.08
CA ASN A 36 6.00 3.75 -3.38
C ASN A 36 5.45 4.54 -4.57
N VAL A 37 4.14 4.84 -4.55
CA VAL A 37 3.50 5.66 -5.59
C VAL A 37 4.08 7.06 -5.59
N THR A 38 4.23 7.67 -4.41
CA THR A 38 4.78 9.02 -4.26
C THR A 38 6.19 9.08 -4.83
N GLU A 39 7.09 8.17 -4.44
CA GLU A 39 8.47 8.19 -4.92
C GLU A 39 8.56 7.99 -6.44
N LYS A 40 7.83 7.01 -6.98
CA LYS A 40 7.88 6.71 -8.42
C LYS A 40 7.28 7.84 -9.25
N CYS A 41 6.11 8.34 -8.86
CA CYS A 41 5.46 9.42 -9.59
C CYS A 41 6.20 10.74 -9.42
N HIS A 42 6.80 11.01 -8.25
CA HIS A 42 7.66 12.18 -8.07
C HIS A 42 8.86 12.15 -9.02
N LYS A 43 9.57 11.03 -9.12
CA LYS A 43 10.72 10.91 -10.04
C LYS A 43 10.33 11.09 -11.52
N LYS A 44 9.07 10.83 -11.87
CA LYS A 44 8.58 10.90 -13.26
C LYS A 44 7.92 12.23 -13.61
N CYS A 45 7.21 12.83 -12.67
CA CYS A 45 6.28 13.91 -12.93
C CYS A 45 6.68 15.22 -12.28
N ALA A 46 7.47 15.22 -11.21
CA ALA A 46 7.91 16.46 -10.60
C ALA A 46 9.03 17.11 -11.42
N GLY A 47 8.98 18.43 -11.53
CA GLY A 47 9.94 19.26 -12.24
C GLY A 47 10.33 20.51 -11.44
N THR A 48 10.25 21.68 -12.08
CA THR A 48 10.78 22.96 -11.55
C THR A 48 9.87 23.67 -10.56
N SER A 49 8.68 23.13 -10.26
CA SER A 49 7.60 23.84 -9.55
C SER A 49 7.83 24.05 -8.05
N GLY A 50 8.99 23.62 -7.53
CA GLY A 50 9.37 23.86 -6.14
C GLY A 50 8.51 23.07 -5.16
N SER A 51 7.78 23.76 -4.27
CA SER A 51 7.06 23.15 -3.16
C SER A 51 5.62 22.72 -3.48
N GLN A 52 5.12 22.98 -4.69
CA GLN A 52 3.76 22.65 -5.10
C GLN A 52 3.73 22.07 -6.50
N LEU A 53 2.76 21.20 -6.76
CA LEU A 53 2.54 20.65 -8.10
C LEU A 53 1.77 21.68 -8.96
N ASP A 54 2.32 22.03 -10.11
CA ASP A 54 1.62 22.83 -11.10
C ASP A 54 0.52 22.00 -11.82
N LYS A 55 -0.29 22.65 -12.66
CA LYS A 55 -1.39 21.97 -13.36
C LYS A 55 -0.92 20.81 -14.27
N ARG A 56 0.26 20.95 -14.88
CA ARG A 56 0.83 19.91 -15.76
C ARG A 56 1.32 18.74 -14.92
N GLU A 57 2.00 19.00 -13.81
CA GLU A 57 2.48 17.97 -12.90
C GLU A 57 1.34 17.22 -12.23
N GLN A 58 0.27 17.92 -11.79
CA GLN A 58 -0.94 17.29 -11.27
C GLN A 58 -1.56 16.31 -12.29
N GLY A 59 -1.64 16.71 -13.56
CA GLY A 59 -2.10 15.83 -14.64
C GLY A 59 -1.19 14.61 -14.85
N CYS A 60 0.14 14.82 -14.81
CA CYS A 60 1.10 13.72 -14.89
C CYS A 60 0.97 12.75 -13.71
N TYR A 61 0.82 13.27 -12.49
CA TYR A 61 0.65 12.47 -11.28
C TYR A 61 -0.60 11.60 -11.34
N SER A 62 -1.74 12.14 -11.76
CA SER A 62 -2.97 11.36 -11.95
C SER A 62 -2.74 10.20 -12.92
N MET A 63 -2.15 10.48 -14.09
CA MET A 63 -1.84 9.45 -15.08
C MET A 63 -0.85 8.42 -14.52
N CYS A 64 0.17 8.86 -13.78
CA CYS A 64 1.15 7.96 -13.17
C CYS A 64 0.51 7.01 -12.14
N MET A 65 -0.37 7.52 -11.28
CA MET A 65 -1.11 6.71 -10.31
C MET A 65 -1.99 5.66 -10.99
N ASP A 66 -2.71 6.05 -12.05
CA ASP A 66 -3.53 5.13 -12.83
C ASP A 66 -2.66 4.02 -13.45
N ARG A 67 -1.54 4.37 -14.09
CA ARG A 67 -0.63 3.38 -14.69
C ARG A 67 0.01 2.47 -13.63
N TYR A 68 0.34 3.01 -12.46
CA TYR A 68 0.90 2.23 -11.36
C TYR A 68 -0.10 1.16 -10.89
N THR A 69 -1.34 1.57 -10.65
CA THR A 69 -2.41 0.67 -10.22
C THR A 69 -2.68 -0.43 -11.24
N ASP A 70 -2.81 -0.08 -12.52
CA ASP A 70 -2.99 -1.04 -13.62
C ASP A 70 -1.84 -2.06 -13.67
N THR A 71 -0.60 -1.57 -13.54
CA THR A 71 0.59 -2.43 -13.54
C THR A 71 0.58 -3.37 -12.34
N MET A 72 0.21 -2.87 -11.16
CA MET A 72 0.13 -3.69 -9.95
C MET A 72 -0.94 -4.77 -10.04
N GLN A 73 -2.11 -4.46 -10.61
CA GLN A 73 -3.13 -5.46 -10.87
C GLN A 73 -2.64 -6.55 -11.82
N ALA A 74 -2.03 -6.16 -12.94
CA ALA A 74 -1.51 -7.10 -13.94
C ALA A 74 -0.42 -8.02 -13.37
N VAL A 75 0.54 -7.46 -12.61
CA VAL A 75 1.60 -8.23 -11.95
C VAL A 75 1.01 -9.18 -10.91
N THR A 76 0.05 -8.70 -10.11
CA THR A 76 -0.61 -9.53 -9.08
C THR A 76 -1.32 -10.73 -9.70
N GLN A 77 -2.10 -10.51 -10.77
CA GLN A 77 -2.78 -11.59 -11.50
C GLN A 77 -1.77 -12.60 -12.07
N ALA A 78 -0.67 -12.12 -12.67
CA ALA A 78 0.37 -12.98 -13.21
C ALA A 78 1.07 -13.81 -12.13
N LEU A 79 1.32 -13.24 -10.95
CA LEU A 79 1.90 -13.97 -9.81
C LEU A 79 0.94 -15.02 -9.25
N GLN A 80 -0.34 -14.69 -9.08
CA GLN A 80 -1.36 -15.66 -8.66
C GLN A 80 -1.46 -16.83 -9.65
N ALA A 81 -1.49 -16.54 -10.95
CA ALA A 81 -1.51 -17.57 -11.99
C ALA A 81 -0.26 -18.47 -11.99
N ARG A 82 0.89 -17.98 -11.52
CA ARG A 82 2.11 -18.77 -11.36
C ARG A 82 2.08 -19.64 -10.10
N ASN A 83 1.59 -19.11 -8.99
CA ASN A 83 1.51 -19.83 -7.71
C ASN A 83 0.48 -20.98 -7.72
N ASN A 84 -0.49 -20.92 -8.64
CA ASN A 84 -1.55 -21.94 -8.78
C ASN A 84 -1.21 -23.05 -9.81
N ARG A 85 0.04 -23.14 -10.27
CA ARG A 85 0.54 -24.22 -11.13
C ARG A 85 1.29 -25.24 -10.29
#